data_AF-A0AAX3QTV7-F1
#
_entry.id   AF-A0AAX3QTV7-F1
#
_cell.length_a   1.000
_cell.length_b   1.000
_cell.length_c   1.000
_cell.angle_alpha   90.00
_cell.angle_beta   90.00
_cell.angle_gamma   90.00
#
_symmetry.space_group_name_H-M   'P 1'
#
loop_
_entity.id
_entity.type
_entity.pdbx_description
1 polymer ?
#
loop_
_entity_poly.entity_id
_entity_poly.type
_entity_poly.pdbx_seq_one_letter_code
_entity_poly.pdbx_strand_id
1 'polypeptide(L)'
;MSKQTILNWLSEGSRFLEGSLKSIKKKLLQKGTTLYCDETWVDTKVKDANGEIHYRKRYMWVLVNLTTKVCYYLFGKRKREVIERFLADFQGSLMTDAYAAYKYLNNLDECTHLCCWAHVRRVYVAAFCDYKDLKAEAFIELIKLLYKVEFDSMMPHRTEQEVVNARKLMAIPVLNELRQKAEKLLSDSDAKTEKISDKLHHALKYMLNNWIELIGYVNVGNVFIDNNCCERAVRPFTNLRKSFGGFSSEEGGRVSAIYLSLVETCKLLKKPPLDFFRRYFSMIAGGRRDYELMTQELLC
;
A
#
# COMPACT_ATOMS: atom_id res chain seq x y z
N MET A 1 8.84 9.22 -34.94
CA MET A 1 9.90 9.00 -33.92
C MET A 1 9.98 7.51 -33.60
N SER A 2 11.19 6.94 -33.51
CA SER A 2 11.34 5.50 -33.24
C SER A 2 11.01 5.15 -31.77
N LYS A 3 10.64 3.90 -31.48
CA LYS A 3 10.43 3.42 -30.10
C LYS A 3 11.70 3.60 -29.25
N GLN A 4 12.87 3.35 -29.83
CA GLN A 4 14.15 3.50 -29.14
C GLN A 4 14.42 4.97 -28.76
N THR A 5 14.09 5.91 -29.64
CA THR A 5 14.22 7.34 -29.34
C THR A 5 13.36 7.75 -28.15
N ILE A 6 12.10 7.28 -28.09
CA ILE A 6 11.20 7.53 -26.96
C ILE A 6 11.78 6.98 -25.65
N LEU A 7 12.26 5.73 -25.67
CA LEU A 7 12.84 5.10 -24.48
C LEU A 7 14.09 5.85 -23.98
N ASN A 8 14.95 6.30 -24.90
CA ASN A 8 16.12 7.10 -24.56
C ASN A 8 15.72 8.43 -23.92
N TRP A 9 14.69 9.10 -24.45
CA TRP A 9 14.18 10.36 -23.88
C TRP A 9 13.57 10.15 -22.50
N LEU A 10 12.80 9.06 -22.29
CA LEU A 10 12.23 8.74 -20.99
C LEU A 10 13.33 8.46 -19.97
N SER A 11 14.37 7.70 -20.34
CA SER A 11 15.52 7.42 -19.48
C SER A 11 16.28 8.70 -19.13
N GLU A 12 16.58 9.55 -20.11
CA GLU A 12 17.27 10.83 -19.85
C GLU A 12 16.43 11.75 -18.96
N GLY A 13 15.13 11.89 -19.28
CA GLY A 13 14.19 12.67 -18.50
C GLY A 13 14.09 12.18 -17.05
N SER A 14 14.17 10.86 -16.84
CA SER A 14 14.10 10.28 -15.50
C SER A 14 15.25 10.73 -14.59
N ARG A 15 16.45 10.95 -15.14
CA ARG A 15 17.61 11.45 -14.37
C ARG A 15 17.35 12.83 -13.79
N PHE A 16 16.67 13.71 -14.54
CA PHE A 16 16.26 15.02 -14.02
C PHE A 16 15.17 14.89 -12.96
N LEU A 17 14.30 13.88 -13.07
CA LEU A 17 13.19 13.64 -12.14
C LEU A 17 13.63 12.96 -10.84
N GLU A 18 14.77 12.26 -10.79
CA GLU A 18 15.31 11.65 -9.57
C GLU A 18 15.50 12.70 -8.44
N GLY A 19 15.90 13.92 -8.79
CA GLY A 19 15.98 15.03 -7.83
C GLY A 19 14.62 15.38 -7.22
N SER A 20 13.55 15.31 -8.01
CA SER A 20 12.17 15.50 -7.53
C SER A 20 11.76 14.41 -6.54
N LEU A 21 12.15 13.16 -6.81
CA LEU A 21 11.79 12.04 -5.95
C LEU A 21 12.37 12.13 -4.55
N LYS A 22 13.53 12.77 -4.36
CA LYS A 22 14.08 13.03 -3.02
C LYS A 22 13.14 13.91 -2.19
N SER A 23 12.63 14.99 -2.78
CA SER A 23 11.65 15.89 -2.15
C SER A 23 10.31 15.18 -1.89
N ILE A 24 9.83 14.40 -2.87
CA ILE A 24 8.60 13.62 -2.74
C ILE A 24 8.73 12.56 -1.64
N LYS A 25 9.88 11.87 -1.54
CA LYS A 25 10.14 10.90 -0.47
C LYS A 25 10.14 11.57 0.90
N LYS A 26 10.74 12.75 1.04
CA LYS A 26 10.71 13.51 2.31
C LYS A 26 9.28 13.86 2.74
N LYS A 27 8.44 14.30 1.79
CA LYS A 27 7.00 14.55 2.05
C LYS A 27 6.24 13.25 2.34
N LEU A 28 6.53 12.16 1.64
CA LEU A 28 5.93 10.85 1.89
C LEU A 28 6.19 10.39 3.32
N LEU A 29 7.43 10.49 3.79
CA LEU A 29 7.88 10.01 5.12
C LEU A 29 7.69 11.04 6.23
N GLN A 30 6.71 11.94 6.12
CA GLN A 30 6.47 12.95 7.15
C GLN A 30 6.14 12.29 8.50
N LYS A 31 6.89 12.66 9.54
CA LYS A 31 6.73 12.13 10.90
C LYS A 31 5.28 12.28 11.42
N GLY A 32 4.79 11.25 12.08
CA GLY A 32 3.46 11.20 12.70
C GLY A 32 2.30 10.98 11.73
N THR A 33 2.59 10.78 10.44
CA THR A 33 1.57 10.47 9.44
C THR A 33 1.44 8.97 9.19
N THR A 34 0.40 8.58 8.46
CA THR A 34 0.18 7.18 8.07
C THR A 34 0.60 6.92 6.63
N LEU A 35 1.42 5.89 6.45
CA LEU A 35 1.76 5.29 5.18
C LEU A 35 0.92 4.05 4.91
N TYR A 36 0.56 3.88 3.64
CA TYR A 36 -0.15 2.72 3.12
C TYR A 36 0.77 2.05 2.11
N CYS A 37 1.01 0.74 2.23
CA CYS A 37 2.01 0.04 1.42
C CYS A 37 1.44 -1.26 0.83
N ASP A 38 1.74 -1.50 -0.44
CA ASP A 38 1.38 -2.70 -1.17
C ASP A 38 2.45 -3.00 -2.23
N GLU A 39 2.49 -4.22 -2.75
CA GLU A 39 3.43 -4.59 -3.79
C GLU A 39 2.85 -5.57 -4.80
N THR A 40 3.29 -5.45 -6.06
CA THR A 40 2.87 -6.36 -7.11
C THR A 40 4.05 -6.79 -7.99
N TRP A 41 4.05 -8.05 -8.41
CA TRP A 41 5.17 -8.64 -9.15
C TRP A 41 5.16 -8.27 -10.63
N VAL A 42 6.30 -8.30 -11.30
CA VAL A 42 6.43 -8.12 -12.75
C VAL A 42 7.64 -8.90 -13.25
N ASP A 43 7.48 -9.58 -14.38
CA ASP A 43 8.60 -10.25 -15.03
C ASP A 43 9.56 -9.21 -15.61
N THR A 44 10.85 -9.40 -15.36
CA THR A 44 11.88 -8.47 -15.79
C THR A 44 13.03 -9.25 -16.40
N LYS A 45 13.42 -8.86 -17.61
CA LYS A 45 14.62 -9.37 -18.28
C LYS A 45 15.86 -8.84 -17.56
N VAL A 46 16.72 -9.76 -17.16
CA VAL A 46 17.99 -9.52 -16.46
C VAL A 46 19.08 -10.23 -17.25
N LYS A 47 20.17 -9.52 -17.51
CA LYS A 47 21.39 -10.09 -18.07
C LYS A 47 22.34 -10.41 -16.91
N ASP A 48 22.84 -11.63 -16.83
CA ASP A 48 23.83 -11.98 -15.81
C ASP A 48 25.26 -11.59 -16.22
N ALA A 49 26.24 -11.91 -15.37
CA ALA A 49 27.64 -11.58 -15.59
C ALA A 49 28.24 -12.28 -16.83
N ASN A 50 27.72 -13.44 -17.21
CA ASN A 50 28.15 -14.22 -18.38
C ASN A 50 27.45 -13.76 -19.66
N GLY A 51 26.45 -12.88 -19.53
CA GLY A 51 25.70 -12.32 -20.62
C GLY A 51 24.45 -13.11 -21.01
N GLU A 52 24.09 -14.13 -20.23
CA GLU A 52 22.87 -14.90 -20.43
C GLU A 52 21.64 -14.10 -20.01
N ILE A 53 20.54 -14.33 -20.72
CA ILE A 53 19.28 -13.63 -20.52
C ILE A 53 18.35 -14.47 -19.65
N HIS A 54 17.93 -13.89 -18.54
CA HIS A 54 16.99 -14.51 -17.59
C HIS A 54 15.77 -13.62 -17.40
N TYR A 55 14.58 -14.19 -17.27
CA TYR A 55 13.42 -13.46 -16.75
C TYR A 55 13.29 -13.74 -15.26
N ARG A 56 13.39 -12.69 -14.45
CA ARG A 56 13.29 -12.78 -12.99
C ARG A 56 12.11 -11.96 -12.50
N LYS A 57 11.37 -12.48 -11.53
CA LYS A 57 10.35 -11.72 -10.81
C LYS A 57 11.00 -10.53 -10.11
N ARG A 58 10.46 -9.35 -10.38
CA ARG A 58 10.69 -8.09 -9.66
C ARG A 58 9.36 -7.58 -9.16
N TYR A 59 9.41 -6.56 -8.33
CA TYR A 59 8.24 -6.04 -7.64
C TYR A 59 8.21 -4.53 -7.78
N MET A 60 7.01 -4.04 -8.03
CA MET A 60 6.67 -2.65 -7.92
C MET A 60 5.97 -2.47 -6.59
N TRP A 61 6.68 -1.88 -5.64
CA TRP A 61 6.14 -1.45 -4.36
C TRP A 61 5.47 -0.10 -4.57
N VAL A 62 4.32 0.10 -3.94
CA VAL A 62 3.57 1.35 -3.96
C VAL A 62 3.38 1.77 -2.52
N LEU A 63 3.72 3.03 -2.24
CA LEU A 63 3.51 3.67 -0.96
C LEU A 63 2.64 4.89 -1.17
N VAL A 64 1.64 5.07 -0.31
CA VAL A 64 0.73 6.23 -0.36
C VAL A 64 0.71 6.88 1.01
N ASN A 65 0.85 8.21 1.03
CA ASN A 65 0.57 9.04 2.19
C ASN A 65 -0.56 10.00 1.83
N LEU A 66 -1.72 9.82 2.45
CA LEU A 66 -2.90 10.64 2.15
C LEU A 66 -2.86 12.01 2.81
N THR A 67 -2.20 12.12 3.97
CA THR A 67 -2.00 13.40 4.66
C THR A 67 -1.17 14.33 3.80
N THR A 68 -0.06 13.83 3.23
CA THR A 68 0.83 14.62 2.37
C THR A 68 0.49 14.54 0.89
N LYS A 69 -0.52 13.74 0.53
CA LYS A 69 -1.01 13.50 -0.85
C LYS A 69 0.09 13.04 -1.79
N VAL A 70 0.96 12.15 -1.32
CA VAL A 70 2.06 11.59 -2.08
C VAL A 70 1.79 10.12 -2.40
N CYS A 71 2.09 9.73 -3.65
CA CYS A 71 2.19 8.33 -4.04
C CYS A 71 3.60 8.07 -4.59
N TYR A 72 4.25 7.03 -4.10
CA TYR A 72 5.62 6.70 -4.44
C TYR A 72 5.72 5.25 -4.89
N TYR A 73 6.39 5.03 -6.01
CA TYR A 73 6.67 3.73 -6.57
C TYR A 73 8.14 3.39 -6.41
N LEU A 74 8.40 2.17 -5.95
CA LEU A 74 9.75 1.63 -5.80
C LEU A 74 9.86 0.32 -6.57
N PHE A 75 10.80 0.25 -7.51
CA PHE A 75 11.07 -0.97 -8.26
C PHE A 75 12.22 -1.76 -7.63
N GLY A 76 12.01 -3.05 -7.37
CA GLY A 76 13.05 -3.87 -6.73
C GLY A 76 12.70 -5.35 -6.57
N LYS A 77 13.32 -5.99 -5.59
CA LYS A 77 13.02 -7.36 -5.17
C LYS A 77 11.92 -7.34 -4.09
N ARG A 78 11.18 -8.44 -3.92
CA ARG A 78 10.31 -8.64 -2.74
C ARG A 78 11.14 -9.13 -1.56
N LYS A 79 12.01 -8.26 -1.07
CA LYS A 79 12.79 -8.54 0.13
C LYS A 79 12.54 -7.48 1.18
N ARG A 80 12.56 -7.90 2.43
CA ARG A 80 12.45 -7.05 3.61
C ARG A 80 13.43 -5.87 3.56
N GLU A 81 14.69 -6.11 3.17
CA GLU A 81 15.72 -5.07 3.15
C GLU A 81 15.42 -3.91 2.19
N VAL A 82 14.57 -4.14 1.17
CA VAL A 82 14.16 -3.09 0.23
C VAL A 82 13.26 -2.07 0.91
N ILE A 83 12.24 -2.54 1.63
CA ILE A 83 11.30 -1.66 2.32
C ILE A 83 11.93 -1.07 3.59
N GLU A 84 12.77 -1.82 4.30
CA GLU A 84 13.53 -1.32 5.46
C GLU A 84 14.42 -0.15 5.10
N ARG A 85 15.24 -0.29 4.05
CA ARG A 85 16.10 0.79 3.58
C ARG A 85 15.27 1.99 3.10
N PHE A 86 14.09 1.74 2.55
CA PHE A 86 13.24 2.82 2.08
C PHE A 86 12.66 3.63 3.24
N LEU A 87 12.10 2.95 4.24
CA LEU A 87 11.48 3.56 5.42
C LEU A 87 12.53 4.17 6.37
N ALA A 88 13.73 3.61 6.45
CA ALA A 88 14.83 4.08 7.28
C ALA A 88 14.37 4.35 8.73
N ASP A 89 14.39 5.60 9.18
CA ASP A 89 14.00 6.11 10.50
C ASP A 89 12.58 6.68 10.53
N PHE A 90 11.69 6.25 9.63
CA PHE A 90 10.31 6.72 9.59
C PHE A 90 9.58 6.46 10.91
N GLN A 91 8.99 7.52 11.45
CA GLN A 91 8.20 7.50 12.68
C GLN A 91 6.73 7.83 12.36
N GLY A 92 5.82 6.91 12.61
CA GLY A 92 4.41 7.06 12.23
C GLY A 92 3.66 5.74 12.23
N SER A 93 2.70 5.58 11.31
CA SER A 93 1.98 4.32 11.14
C SER A 93 2.16 3.75 9.74
N LEU A 94 2.22 2.43 9.60
CA LEU A 94 2.25 1.74 8.31
C LEU A 94 1.10 0.72 8.22
N MET A 95 0.19 0.95 7.28
CA MET A 95 -0.90 0.05 6.91
C MET A 95 -0.50 -0.87 5.77
N THR A 96 -0.61 -2.19 5.97
CA THR A 96 -0.24 -3.21 4.98
C THR A 96 -1.34 -4.27 4.80
N ASP A 97 -1.18 -5.17 3.83
CA ASP A 97 -2.05 -6.33 3.60
C ASP A 97 -1.80 -7.51 4.58
N ALA A 98 -1.05 -7.28 5.67
CA ALA A 98 -0.57 -8.30 6.60
C ALA A 98 0.40 -9.33 5.99
N TYR A 99 1.11 -8.99 4.90
CA TYR A 99 2.19 -9.82 4.40
C TYR A 99 3.29 -9.99 5.46
N ALA A 100 3.73 -11.24 5.66
CA ALA A 100 4.65 -11.62 6.74
C ALA A 100 5.97 -10.83 6.73
N ALA A 101 6.40 -10.32 5.56
CA ALA A 101 7.62 -9.52 5.48
C ALA A 101 7.52 -8.16 6.19
N TYR A 102 6.34 -7.71 6.61
CA TYR A 102 6.14 -6.49 7.38
C TYR A 102 6.18 -6.71 8.89
N LYS A 103 6.14 -7.97 9.38
CA LYS A 103 6.12 -8.27 10.84
C LYS A 103 7.31 -7.75 11.61
N TYR A 104 8.44 -7.46 10.95
CA TYR A 104 9.58 -6.85 11.63
C TYR A 104 9.31 -5.43 12.13
N LEU A 105 8.35 -4.73 11.52
CA LEU A 105 7.95 -3.38 11.92
C LEU A 105 7.37 -3.37 13.33
N ASN A 106 6.83 -4.51 13.80
CA ASN A 106 6.37 -4.66 15.17
C ASN A 106 7.48 -4.47 16.21
N ASN A 107 8.75 -4.55 15.80
CA ASN A 107 9.91 -4.33 16.66
C ASN A 107 10.48 -2.91 16.56
N LEU A 108 9.80 -1.99 15.86
CA LEU A 108 10.20 -0.60 15.75
C LEU A 108 9.30 0.24 16.66
N ASP A 109 9.84 0.72 17.78
CA ASP A 109 9.07 1.45 18.79
C ASP A 109 8.38 2.71 18.23
N GLU A 110 8.95 3.31 17.20
CA GLU A 110 8.47 4.56 16.61
C GLU A 110 7.55 4.36 15.38
N CYS A 111 7.30 3.11 14.97
CA CYS A 111 6.46 2.78 13.82
C CYS A 111 5.34 1.80 14.20
N THR A 112 4.09 2.29 14.23
CA THR A 112 2.92 1.44 14.47
C THR A 112 2.55 0.68 13.20
N HIS A 113 2.76 -0.64 13.20
CA HIS A 113 2.31 -1.50 12.10
C HIS A 113 0.83 -1.84 12.25
N LEU A 114 0.09 -1.67 11.15
CA LEU A 114 -1.35 -1.88 11.05
C LEU A 114 -1.68 -2.82 9.88
N CYS A 115 -2.74 -3.61 10.05
CA CYS A 115 -3.18 -4.58 9.04
C CYS A 115 -4.55 -4.23 8.47
N CYS A 116 -4.73 -4.54 7.18
CA CYS A 116 -5.90 -4.16 6.40
C CYS A 116 -7.11 -5.09 6.61
N TRP A 117 -8.23 -4.54 7.09
CA TRP A 117 -9.48 -5.30 7.23
C TRP A 117 -10.14 -5.69 5.90
N ALA A 118 -9.89 -4.98 4.80
CA ALA A 118 -10.40 -5.39 3.49
C ALA A 118 -9.85 -6.76 3.06
N HIS A 119 -8.59 -7.06 3.41
CA HIS A 119 -7.96 -8.36 3.13
C HIS A 119 -8.55 -9.47 4.00
N VAL A 120 -8.80 -9.19 5.29
CA VAL A 120 -9.52 -10.12 6.18
C VAL A 120 -10.90 -10.41 5.61
N ARG A 121 -11.67 -9.39 5.22
CA ARG A 121 -12.99 -9.57 4.63
C ARG A 121 -12.94 -10.43 3.36
N ARG A 122 -11.93 -10.22 2.50
CA ARG A 122 -11.76 -10.96 1.24
C ARG A 122 -11.61 -12.47 1.47
N VAL A 123 -10.86 -12.88 2.50
CA VAL A 123 -10.69 -14.32 2.80
C VAL A 123 -11.96 -14.96 3.37
N TYR A 124 -12.75 -14.24 4.17
CA TYR A 124 -14.07 -14.71 4.62
C TYR A 124 -15.09 -14.78 3.46
N VAL A 125 -15.11 -13.78 2.58
CA VAL A 125 -15.96 -13.79 1.38
C VAL A 125 -15.62 -14.98 0.48
N ALA A 126 -14.35 -15.32 0.30
CA ALA A 126 -13.95 -16.51 -0.46
C ALA A 126 -14.46 -17.81 0.20
N ALA A 127 -14.37 -17.92 1.54
CA ALA A 127 -14.93 -19.07 2.25
C ALA A 127 -16.45 -19.20 2.07
N PHE A 128 -17.17 -18.08 2.10
CA PHE A 128 -18.62 -18.05 1.88
C PHE A 128 -19.00 -18.35 0.42
N CYS A 129 -18.44 -17.61 -0.54
CA CYS A 129 -18.84 -17.68 -1.94
C CYS A 129 -18.32 -18.93 -2.66
N ASP A 130 -17.05 -19.27 -2.46
CA ASP A 130 -16.36 -20.30 -3.24
C ASP A 130 -16.50 -21.68 -2.58
N TYR A 131 -16.57 -21.72 -1.24
CA TYR A 131 -16.64 -22.96 -0.45
C TYR A 131 -18.00 -23.18 0.23
N LYS A 132 -18.95 -22.25 0.06
CA LYS A 132 -20.33 -22.33 0.59
C LYS A 132 -20.40 -22.50 2.11
N ASP A 133 -19.39 -22.02 2.82
CA ASP A 133 -19.34 -22.08 4.28
C ASP A 133 -20.14 -20.93 4.89
N LEU A 134 -21.42 -21.20 5.16
CA LEU A 134 -22.37 -20.18 5.65
C LEU A 134 -21.95 -19.56 6.99
N LYS A 135 -21.11 -20.25 7.78
CA LYS A 135 -20.59 -19.71 9.05
C LYS A 135 -19.70 -18.47 8.84
N ALA A 136 -19.14 -18.28 7.64
CA ALA A 136 -18.37 -17.10 7.29
C ALA A 136 -19.22 -15.81 7.23
N GLU A 137 -20.54 -15.92 7.01
CA GLU A 137 -21.44 -14.77 6.86
C GLU A 137 -21.47 -13.86 8.09
N ALA A 138 -21.53 -14.46 9.29
CA ALA A 138 -21.51 -13.71 10.55
C ALA A 138 -20.26 -12.83 10.69
N PHE A 139 -19.09 -13.31 10.24
CA PHE A 139 -17.85 -12.53 10.24
C PHE A 139 -17.89 -11.42 9.20
N ILE A 140 -18.46 -11.67 8.02
CA ILE A 140 -18.61 -10.65 6.95
C ILE A 140 -19.48 -9.49 7.44
N GLU A 141 -20.60 -9.77 8.12
CA GLU A 141 -21.50 -8.75 8.65
C GLU A 141 -20.88 -7.99 9.83
N LEU A 142 -20.13 -8.65 10.71
CA LEU A 142 -19.39 -7.96 11.78
C LEU A 142 -18.30 -7.03 11.23
N ILE A 143 -17.55 -7.47 10.20
CA ILE A 143 -16.55 -6.61 9.55
C ILE A 143 -17.25 -5.43 8.86
N LYS A 144 -18.40 -5.64 8.22
CA LYS A 144 -19.20 -4.54 7.64
C LYS A 144 -19.67 -3.55 8.70
N LEU A 145 -19.99 -4.01 9.91
CA LEU A 145 -20.30 -3.12 11.04
C LEU A 145 -19.09 -2.28 11.45
N LEU A 146 -17.86 -2.83 11.45
CA LEU A 146 -16.64 -2.01 11.66
C LEU A 146 -16.52 -0.90 10.61
N TYR A 147 -16.78 -1.20 9.34
CA TYR A 147 -16.77 -0.18 8.28
C TYR A 147 -17.82 0.91 8.48
N LYS A 148 -19.00 0.56 9.01
CA LYS A 148 -20.00 1.54 9.40
C LYS A 148 -19.50 2.43 10.54
N VAL A 149 -18.92 1.82 11.57
CA VAL A 149 -18.31 2.55 12.69
C VAL A 149 -17.23 3.50 12.19
N GLU A 150 -16.40 3.10 11.24
CA GLU A 150 -15.36 3.96 10.66
C GLU A 150 -15.93 5.16 9.92
N PHE A 151 -16.95 4.93 9.09
CA PHE A 151 -17.66 5.99 8.40
C PHE A 151 -18.22 7.01 9.40
N ASP A 152 -18.90 6.53 10.44
CA ASP A 152 -19.48 7.37 11.49
C ASP A 152 -18.41 8.03 12.39
N SER A 153 -17.23 7.41 12.54
CA SER A 153 -16.13 7.89 13.35
C SER A 153 -15.37 9.04 12.69
N MET A 154 -15.17 8.97 11.36
CA MET A 154 -14.35 9.90 10.58
C MET A 154 -15.15 11.04 9.92
N MET A 155 -16.26 11.43 10.54
CA MET A 155 -17.09 12.54 10.06
C MET A 155 -16.27 13.85 9.94
N PRO A 156 -16.60 14.72 8.96
CA PRO A 156 -15.93 16.01 8.83
C PRO A 156 -15.93 16.80 10.15
N HIS A 157 -14.84 17.52 10.42
CA HIS A 157 -14.62 18.37 11.61
C HIS A 157 -14.25 17.69 12.92
N ARG A 158 -14.16 16.35 12.98
CA ARG A 158 -13.57 15.68 14.15
C ARG A 158 -12.05 15.78 14.15
N THR A 159 -11.50 16.02 15.33
CA THR A 159 -10.08 15.88 15.64
C THR A 159 -9.67 14.42 15.68
N GLU A 160 -8.37 14.14 15.52
CA GLU A 160 -7.83 12.78 15.63
C GLU A 160 -8.20 12.11 16.96
N GLN A 161 -8.21 12.87 18.06
CA GLN A 161 -8.57 12.36 19.38
C GLN A 161 -10.06 11.99 19.49
N GLU A 162 -10.95 12.79 18.89
CA GLU A 162 -12.38 12.49 18.85
C GLU A 162 -12.66 11.24 18.00
N VAL A 163 -11.94 11.06 16.88
CA VAL A 163 -11.99 9.83 16.07
C VAL A 163 -11.59 8.62 16.91
N VAL A 164 -10.45 8.70 17.62
CA VAL A 164 -9.98 7.62 18.50
C VAL A 164 -11.00 7.30 19.59
N ASN A 165 -11.58 8.31 20.24
CA ASN A 165 -12.58 8.11 21.29
C ASN A 165 -13.85 7.42 20.74
N ALA A 166 -14.34 7.86 19.57
CA ALA A 166 -15.50 7.26 18.91
C ALA A 166 -15.23 5.79 18.51
N ARG A 167 -14.05 5.51 17.94
CA ARG A 167 -13.61 4.14 17.61
C ARG A 167 -13.55 3.25 18.83
N LYS A 168 -12.93 3.72 19.93
CA LYS A 168 -12.86 2.94 21.17
C LYS A 168 -14.24 2.60 21.72
N LEU A 169 -15.18 3.54 21.66
CA LEU A 169 -16.55 3.33 22.12
C LEU A 169 -17.32 2.33 21.25
N MET A 170 -17.22 2.45 19.92
CA MET A 170 -18.11 1.72 19.00
C MET A 170 -17.47 0.48 18.34
N ALA A 171 -16.17 0.51 18.04
CA ALA A 171 -15.49 -0.59 17.35
C ALA A 171 -15.04 -1.71 18.31
N ILE A 172 -14.60 -1.38 19.54
CA ILE A 172 -14.08 -2.38 20.49
C ILE A 172 -15.10 -3.49 20.80
N PRO A 173 -16.39 -3.20 21.05
CA PRO A 173 -17.38 -4.26 21.26
C PRO A 173 -17.49 -5.23 20.06
N VAL A 174 -17.50 -4.70 18.84
CA VAL A 174 -17.57 -5.50 17.59
C VAL A 174 -16.31 -6.33 17.39
N LEU A 175 -15.14 -5.75 17.69
CA LEU A 175 -13.85 -6.46 17.64
C LEU A 175 -13.80 -7.60 18.66
N ASN A 176 -14.28 -7.37 19.88
CA ASN A 176 -14.35 -8.42 20.91
C ASN A 176 -15.27 -9.58 20.47
N GLU A 177 -16.42 -9.26 19.88
CA GLU A 177 -17.33 -10.28 19.35
C GLU A 177 -16.70 -11.08 18.21
N LEU A 178 -16.03 -10.40 17.25
CA LEU A 178 -15.29 -11.05 16.17
C LEU A 178 -14.26 -12.05 16.70
N ARG A 179 -13.45 -11.64 17.68
CA ARG A 179 -12.42 -12.48 18.27
C ARG A 179 -13.00 -13.68 19.01
N GLN A 180 -13.98 -13.45 19.88
CA GLN A 180 -14.62 -14.54 20.65
C GLN A 180 -15.28 -15.57 19.74
N LYS A 181 -16.01 -15.13 18.70
CA LYS A 181 -16.59 -16.04 17.71
C LYS A 181 -15.52 -16.83 16.95
N ALA A 182 -14.42 -16.19 16.58
CA ALA A 182 -13.35 -16.85 15.85
C ALA A 182 -12.62 -17.91 16.69
N GLU A 183 -12.25 -17.56 17.93
CA GLU A 183 -11.60 -18.46 18.87
C GLU A 183 -12.50 -19.65 19.22
N LYS A 184 -13.79 -19.40 19.47
CA LYS A 184 -14.77 -20.46 19.72
C LYS A 184 -14.90 -21.41 18.52
N LEU A 185 -15.09 -20.87 17.32
CA LEU A 185 -15.30 -21.71 16.14
C LEU A 185 -14.07 -22.54 15.77
N LEU A 186 -12.86 -22.01 15.98
CA LEU A 186 -11.63 -22.79 15.85
C LEU A 186 -11.55 -23.91 16.90
N SER A 187 -11.84 -23.60 18.17
CA SER A 187 -11.85 -24.60 19.25
C SER A 187 -12.86 -25.72 18.98
N ASP A 188 -14.07 -25.37 18.53
CA ASP A 188 -15.13 -26.33 18.22
C ASP A 188 -14.74 -27.21 17.02
N SER A 189 -14.04 -26.65 16.03
CA SER A 189 -13.47 -27.39 14.89
C SER A 189 -12.36 -28.34 15.31
N ASP A 190 -11.43 -27.90 16.17
CA ASP A 190 -10.33 -28.73 16.67
C ASP A 190 -10.85 -29.88 17.54
N ALA A 191 -11.91 -29.64 18.31
CA ALA A 191 -12.64 -30.65 19.07
C ALA A 191 -13.53 -31.56 18.18
N LYS A 192 -13.58 -31.33 16.86
CA LYS A 192 -14.43 -32.04 15.88
C LYS A 192 -15.93 -31.95 16.19
N THR A 193 -16.34 -30.93 16.93
CA THR A 193 -17.75 -30.66 17.26
C THR A 193 -18.43 -29.80 16.21
N GLU A 194 -17.67 -29.00 15.47
CA GLU A 194 -18.13 -28.20 14.35
C GLU A 194 -17.33 -28.52 13.09
N LYS A 195 -18.02 -28.61 11.95
CA LYS A 195 -17.37 -28.72 10.65
C LYS A 195 -17.26 -27.34 10.01
N ILE A 196 -16.04 -26.98 9.62
CA ILE A 196 -15.72 -25.79 8.83
C ILE A 196 -14.88 -26.20 7.61
N SER A 197 -14.93 -25.40 6.56
CA SER A 197 -14.08 -25.56 5.39
C SER A 197 -12.62 -25.17 5.69
N ASP A 198 -11.67 -25.72 4.94
CA ASP A 198 -10.26 -25.33 5.03
C ASP A 198 -10.06 -23.82 4.78
N LYS A 199 -10.89 -23.23 3.92
CA LYS A 199 -10.88 -21.78 3.67
C LYS A 199 -11.36 -20.97 4.86
N LEU A 200 -12.43 -21.38 5.54
CA LEU A 200 -12.86 -20.69 6.75
C LEU A 200 -11.84 -20.87 7.87
N HIS A 201 -11.29 -22.07 8.05
CA HIS A 201 -10.21 -22.32 9.01
C HIS A 201 -8.99 -21.41 8.74
N HIS A 202 -8.60 -21.26 7.46
CA HIS A 202 -7.55 -20.32 7.07
C HIS A 202 -7.92 -18.85 7.37
N ALA A 203 -9.16 -18.43 7.09
CA ALA A 203 -9.62 -17.07 7.36
C ALA A 203 -9.59 -16.73 8.86
N LEU A 204 -10.05 -17.65 9.71
CA LEU A 204 -10.01 -17.52 11.17
C LEU A 204 -8.56 -17.37 11.68
N LYS A 205 -7.66 -18.27 11.24
CA LYS A 205 -6.24 -18.18 11.61
C LYS A 205 -5.58 -16.92 11.08
N TYR A 206 -5.88 -16.51 9.85
CA TYR A 206 -5.34 -15.28 9.27
C TYR A 206 -5.74 -14.04 10.08
N MET A 207 -7.00 -13.94 10.52
CA MET A 207 -7.46 -12.84 11.36
C MET A 207 -6.80 -12.86 12.75
N LEU A 208 -6.81 -14.01 13.43
CA LEU A 208 -6.27 -14.11 14.80
C LEU A 208 -4.74 -13.93 14.85
N ASN A 209 -4.00 -14.44 13.85
CA ASN A 209 -2.54 -14.32 13.80
C ASN A 209 -2.03 -12.89 13.56
N ASN A 210 -2.91 -11.97 13.14
CA ASN A 210 -2.60 -10.56 12.89
C ASN A 210 -3.48 -9.65 13.73
N TRP A 211 -4.06 -10.17 14.83
CA TRP A 211 -5.09 -9.48 15.60
C TRP A 211 -4.62 -8.15 16.17
N ILE A 212 -3.38 -8.11 16.70
CA ILE A 212 -2.81 -6.90 17.34
C ILE A 212 -2.72 -5.75 16.34
N GLU A 213 -2.20 -6.03 15.14
CA GLU A 213 -2.06 -5.05 14.06
C GLU A 213 -3.42 -4.69 13.45
N LEU A 214 -4.36 -5.63 13.40
CA LEU A 214 -5.72 -5.39 12.93
C LEU A 214 -6.52 -4.48 13.86
N ILE A 215 -6.34 -4.56 15.18
CA ILE A 215 -7.05 -3.66 16.11
C ILE A 215 -6.34 -2.32 16.29
N GLY A 216 -5.07 -2.19 15.88
CA GLY A 216 -4.25 -1.00 16.13
C GLY A 216 -4.85 0.31 15.62
N TYR A 217 -5.66 0.28 14.55
CA TYR A 217 -6.26 1.48 13.95
C TYR A 217 -7.17 2.25 14.92
N VAL A 218 -7.73 1.57 15.93
CA VAL A 218 -8.59 2.21 16.93
C VAL A 218 -7.84 3.23 17.79
N ASN A 219 -6.51 3.20 17.77
CA ASN A 219 -5.64 4.11 18.52
C ASN A 219 -5.02 5.23 17.67
N VAL A 220 -5.24 5.26 16.35
CA VAL A 220 -4.60 6.23 15.43
C VAL A 220 -5.66 7.04 14.71
N GLY A 221 -5.81 8.34 15.00
CA GLY A 221 -6.93 9.12 14.47
C GLY A 221 -6.89 9.41 12.95
N ASN A 222 -5.69 9.47 12.36
CA ASN A 222 -5.50 9.80 10.94
C ASN A 222 -5.34 8.60 10.00
N VAL A 223 -5.65 7.39 10.46
CA VAL A 223 -5.60 6.17 9.62
C VAL A 223 -6.99 5.72 9.18
N PHE A 224 -7.06 5.05 8.04
CA PHE A 224 -8.22 4.28 7.59
C PHE A 224 -8.09 2.82 8.01
N ILE A 225 -9.20 2.14 8.23
CA ILE A 225 -9.24 0.70 8.56
C ILE A 225 -8.65 -0.24 7.49
N ASP A 226 -8.39 0.27 6.27
CA ASP A 226 -7.90 -0.53 5.16
C ASP A 226 -6.85 0.15 4.28
N ASN A 227 -6.25 -0.66 3.42
CA ASN A 227 -5.19 -0.30 2.49
C ASN A 227 -5.72 0.01 1.07
N ASN A 228 -7.02 0.28 0.90
CA ASN A 228 -7.63 0.42 -0.43
C ASN A 228 -7.07 1.60 -1.23
N CYS A 229 -6.53 2.62 -0.56
CA CYS A 229 -5.85 3.71 -1.26
C CYS A 229 -4.60 3.23 -2.01
N CYS A 230 -3.85 2.29 -1.43
CA CYS A 230 -2.70 1.70 -2.08
C CYS A 230 -3.10 0.71 -3.17
N GLU A 231 -4.16 -0.10 -2.95
CA GLU A 231 -4.73 -0.97 -4.00
C GLU A 231 -5.19 -0.16 -5.23
N ARG A 232 -5.82 1.00 -5.01
CA ARG A 232 -6.19 1.93 -6.09
C ARG A 232 -4.95 2.50 -6.78
N ALA A 233 -3.95 2.88 -6.00
CA ALA A 233 -2.70 3.45 -6.51
C ALA A 233 -1.91 2.44 -7.33
N VAL A 234 -1.88 1.14 -7.00
CA VAL A 234 -1.16 0.11 -7.77
C VAL A 234 -1.90 -0.31 -9.06
N ARG A 235 -3.21 -0.10 -9.13
CA ARG A 235 -4.05 -0.55 -10.25
C ARG A 235 -3.59 -0.05 -11.63
N PRO A 236 -3.23 1.24 -11.85
CA PRO A 236 -2.66 1.72 -13.10
C PRO A 236 -1.49 0.86 -13.58
N PHE A 237 -0.55 0.53 -12.69
CA PHE A 237 0.57 -0.33 -13.02
C PHE A 237 0.14 -1.77 -13.34
N THR A 238 -0.78 -2.35 -12.56
CA THR A 238 -1.28 -3.72 -12.86
C THR A 238 -1.97 -3.81 -14.21
N ASN A 239 -2.67 -2.75 -14.64
CA ASN A 239 -3.29 -2.65 -15.95
C ASN A 239 -2.23 -2.52 -17.05
N LEU A 240 -1.25 -1.62 -16.87
CA LEU A 240 -0.12 -1.48 -17.79
C LEU A 240 0.63 -2.80 -17.96
N ARG A 241 0.91 -3.51 -16.86
CA ARG A 241 1.60 -4.82 -16.86
C ARG A 241 0.87 -5.84 -17.74
N LYS A 242 -0.47 -5.87 -17.71
CA LYS A 242 -1.27 -6.75 -18.60
C LYS A 242 -1.08 -6.40 -20.07
N SER A 243 -0.85 -5.13 -20.40
CA SER A 243 -0.65 -4.67 -21.78
C SER A 243 0.77 -4.92 -22.30
N PHE A 244 1.81 -4.73 -21.49
CA PHE A 244 3.21 -4.83 -21.95
C PHE A 244 3.91 -6.15 -21.58
N GLY A 245 3.33 -6.99 -20.72
CA GLY A 245 3.80 -8.35 -20.40
C GLY A 245 5.04 -8.46 -19.51
N GLY A 246 5.87 -7.42 -19.40
CA GLY A 246 7.05 -7.39 -18.53
C GLY A 246 8.08 -6.36 -18.96
N PHE A 247 9.05 -6.07 -18.10
CA PHE A 247 10.12 -5.13 -18.42
C PHE A 247 11.27 -5.80 -19.17
N SER A 248 11.76 -5.15 -20.23
CA SER A 248 12.92 -5.63 -21.01
C SER A 248 14.28 -5.34 -20.37
N SER A 249 14.31 -4.60 -19.26
CA SER A 249 15.50 -4.36 -18.43
C SER A 249 15.08 -3.90 -17.02
N GLU A 250 15.97 -4.06 -16.03
CA GLU A 250 15.73 -3.48 -14.70
C GLU A 250 15.66 -1.95 -14.74
N GLU A 251 16.41 -1.33 -15.65
CA GLU A 251 16.39 0.12 -15.83
C GLU A 251 15.02 0.62 -16.27
N GLY A 252 14.37 -0.07 -17.22
CA GLY A 252 13.01 0.26 -17.63
C GLY A 252 12.01 0.21 -16.47
N GLY A 253 12.21 -0.73 -15.53
CA GLY A 253 11.42 -0.81 -14.30
C GLY A 253 11.62 0.40 -13.37
N ARG A 254 12.87 0.83 -13.16
CA ARG A 254 13.22 2.01 -12.33
C ARG A 254 12.68 3.30 -12.95
N VAL A 255 12.92 3.50 -14.25
CA VAL A 255 12.38 4.65 -15.01
C VAL A 255 10.86 4.72 -14.86
N SER A 256 10.18 3.59 -15.04
CA SER A 256 8.71 3.53 -14.91
C SER A 256 8.24 3.91 -13.51
N ALA A 257 8.93 3.47 -12.46
CA ALA A 257 8.62 3.84 -11.07
C ALA A 257 8.72 5.35 -10.84
N ILE A 258 9.73 6.02 -11.43
CA ILE A 258 9.90 7.48 -11.31
C ILE A 258 8.71 8.22 -11.90
N TYR A 259 8.34 7.91 -13.15
CA TYR A 259 7.21 8.55 -13.81
C TYR A 259 5.88 8.25 -13.09
N LEU A 260 5.64 7.01 -12.68
CA LEU A 260 4.42 6.61 -11.97
C LEU A 260 4.28 7.34 -10.63
N SER A 261 5.36 7.50 -9.87
CA SER A 261 5.36 8.27 -8.62
C SER A 261 4.86 9.69 -8.81
N LEU A 262 5.36 10.38 -9.84
CA LEU A 262 4.98 11.75 -10.15
C LEU A 262 3.55 11.85 -10.69
N VAL A 263 3.16 10.93 -11.58
CA VAL A 263 1.81 10.88 -12.15
C VAL A 263 0.77 10.64 -11.06
N GLU A 264 0.97 9.63 -10.21
CA GLU A 264 0.01 9.30 -9.16
C GLU A 264 0.01 10.35 -8.03
N THR A 265 1.15 10.98 -7.74
CA THR A 265 1.19 12.15 -6.83
C THR A 265 0.40 13.34 -7.40
N CYS A 266 0.56 13.66 -8.69
CA CYS A 266 -0.25 14.71 -9.33
C CYS A 266 -1.75 14.40 -9.24
N LYS A 267 -2.16 13.14 -9.45
CA LYS A 267 -3.56 12.72 -9.34
C LYS A 267 -4.10 12.87 -7.92
N LEU A 268 -3.34 12.48 -6.89
CA LEU A 268 -3.72 12.70 -5.49
C LEU A 268 -3.90 14.19 -5.15
N LEU A 269 -3.07 15.04 -5.74
CA LEU A 269 -3.15 16.49 -5.64
C LEU A 269 -4.21 17.12 -6.55
N LYS A 270 -4.92 16.31 -7.37
CA LYS A 270 -5.88 16.76 -8.39
C LYS A 270 -5.28 17.74 -9.41
N LYS A 271 -4.00 17.60 -9.72
CA LYS A 271 -3.28 18.37 -10.74
C LYS A 271 -3.09 17.54 -12.02
N PRO A 272 -3.15 18.14 -13.23
CA PRO A 272 -2.93 17.41 -14.47
C PRO A 272 -1.45 16.95 -14.59
N PRO A 273 -1.16 15.64 -14.69
CA PRO A 273 0.23 15.15 -14.74
C PRO A 273 1.02 15.68 -15.95
N LEU A 274 0.35 15.83 -17.10
CA LEU A 274 1.00 16.33 -18.32
C LEU A 274 1.50 17.77 -18.15
N ASP A 275 0.73 18.61 -17.46
CA ASP A 275 1.11 20.00 -17.21
C ASP A 275 2.30 20.09 -16.25
N PHE A 276 2.36 19.20 -15.26
CA PHE A 276 3.55 19.05 -14.41
C PHE A 276 4.79 18.78 -15.26
N PHE A 277 4.78 17.75 -16.11
CA PHE A 277 5.97 17.39 -16.91
C PHE A 277 6.35 18.47 -17.91
N ARG A 278 5.36 19.09 -18.58
CA ARG A 278 5.62 20.20 -19.51
C ARG A 278 6.34 21.36 -18.83
N ARG A 279 5.82 21.81 -17.68
CA ARG A 279 6.43 22.91 -16.91
C ARG A 279 7.78 22.50 -16.35
N TYR A 280 7.90 21.32 -15.77
CA TYR A 280 9.15 20.81 -15.21
C TYR A 280 10.26 20.76 -16.26
N PHE A 281 10.02 20.12 -17.40
CA PHE A 281 11.03 20.02 -18.46
C PHE A 281 11.27 21.36 -19.18
N SER A 282 10.30 22.27 -19.22
CA SER A 282 10.52 23.64 -19.68
C SER A 282 11.51 24.39 -18.76
N MET A 283 11.39 24.25 -17.44
CA MET A 283 12.37 24.80 -16.49
C MET A 283 13.75 24.16 -16.65
N ILE A 284 13.82 22.83 -16.85
CA ILE A 284 15.08 22.13 -17.13
C ILE A 284 15.75 22.65 -18.41
N ALA A 285 14.98 22.82 -19.48
CA ALA A 285 15.46 23.39 -20.74
C ALA A 285 15.93 24.84 -20.57
N GLY A 286 15.29 25.61 -19.69
CA GLY A 286 15.72 26.94 -19.27
C GLY A 286 16.91 26.95 -18.31
N GLY A 287 17.53 25.80 -18.02
CA GLY A 287 18.75 25.69 -17.20
C GLY A 287 18.54 25.53 -15.70
N ARG A 288 17.30 25.51 -15.19
CA ARG A 288 17.02 25.29 -13.76
C ARG A 288 17.47 23.88 -13.33
N ARG A 289 18.04 23.77 -12.13
CA ARG A 289 18.52 22.49 -11.54
C ARG A 289 18.17 22.38 -10.05
N ASP A 290 17.42 23.32 -9.52
CA ASP A 290 16.84 23.37 -8.17
C ASP A 290 15.64 22.42 -8.05
N TYR A 291 15.87 21.13 -8.31
CA TYR A 291 14.81 20.13 -8.47
C TYR A 291 13.79 20.10 -7.33
N GLU A 292 14.22 20.29 -6.09
CA GLU A 292 13.33 20.32 -4.93
C GLU A 292 12.38 21.52 -4.95
N LEU A 293 12.90 22.73 -5.22
CA LEU A 293 12.10 23.96 -5.31
C LEU A 293 11.15 23.89 -6.50
N MET A 294 11.64 23.44 -7.66
CA MET A 294 10.80 23.20 -8.85
C MET A 294 9.64 22.23 -8.53
N THR A 295 9.93 21.14 -7.82
CA THR A 295 8.91 20.15 -7.44
C THR A 295 7.88 20.75 -6.49
N GLN A 296 8.32 21.53 -5.51
CA GLN A 296 7.42 22.23 -4.59
C GLN A 296 6.56 23.26 -5.32
N GLU A 297 7.15 24.07 -6.21
CA GLU A 297 6.45 25.08 -7.03
C GLU A 297 5.33 24.46 -7.89
N LEU A 298 5.55 23.25 -8.41
CA LEU A 298 4.61 22.58 -9.29
C LEU A 298 3.56 21.74 -8.56
N LEU A 299 3.89 21.21 -7.38
CA LEU A 299 3.01 20.30 -6.63
C LEU A 299 2.29 20.95 -5.44
N CYS A 300 2.78 22.07 -4.90
CA CYS A 300 2.01 22.92 -3.98
C CYS A 300 0.96 23.70 -4.78
#